data_AF-A0A0R1NJG9-F1
#
_entry.id   AF-A0A0R1NJG9-F1
#
_cell.length_a   1.000
_cell.length_b   1.000
_cell.length_c   1.000
_cell.angle_alpha   90.00
_cell.angle_beta   90.00
_cell.angle_gamma   90.00
#
_symmetry.space_group_name_H-M   'P 1'
#
loop_
_entity.id
_entity.type
_entity.pdbx_description
1 polymer ?
#
loop_
_entity_poly.entity_id
_entity_poly.type
_entity_poly.pdbx_seq_one_letter_code
_entity_poly.pdbx_strand_id
1 'polypeptide(L)'
;MPKSVEYLANIQRDVDTSGILLLDYGDFKVLSIAAKDSGAPVTSTIEGENETIVVNGPANVMDSFDIYHNSEKLQHIDKKVYPHRIFEEFKEFNRMIEKHDMSKCKKMLNHSDEVMQVLQKAVESAGLKLE
;
A
#
# COMPACT_ATOMS: atom_id res chain seq x y z
N MET A 1 8.57 -5.19 -9.64
CA MET A 1 8.67 -3.74 -9.93
C MET A 1 7.69 -3.36 -11.05
N PRO A 2 7.04 -2.19 -10.98
CA PRO A 2 6.22 -1.66 -12.07
C PRO A 2 7.08 -1.29 -13.29
N LYS A 3 6.51 -1.45 -14.49
CA LYS A 3 7.09 -1.06 -15.78
C LYS A 3 7.13 0.46 -15.96
N SER A 4 6.12 1.17 -15.48
CA SER A 4 6.12 2.64 -15.42
C SER A 4 5.53 3.14 -14.10
N VAL A 5 5.93 4.35 -13.72
CA VAL A 5 5.51 5.07 -12.52
C VAL A 5 5.25 6.51 -12.92
N GLU A 6 4.08 7.03 -12.57
CA GLU A 6 3.70 8.42 -12.79
C GLU A 6 3.05 8.98 -11.53
N TYR A 7 3.47 10.16 -11.09
CA TYR A 7 2.92 10.84 -9.93
C TYR A 7 2.39 12.22 -10.28
N LEU A 8 1.12 12.45 -9.98
CA LEU A 8 0.43 13.71 -10.19
C LEU A 8 0.17 14.34 -8.83
N ALA A 9 1.03 15.29 -8.43
CA ALA A 9 1.00 15.91 -7.11
C ALA A 9 0.34 17.30 -7.13
N ASN A 10 -0.42 17.60 -6.09
CA ASN A 10 -0.76 18.96 -5.70
C ASN A 10 0.29 19.46 -4.71
N ILE A 11 0.97 20.56 -5.04
CA ILE A 11 2.05 21.13 -4.24
C ILE A 11 1.58 22.40 -3.53
N GLN A 12 1.81 22.47 -2.23
CA GLN A 12 1.70 23.70 -1.45
C GLN A 12 2.90 23.82 -0.52
N ARG A 13 3.50 25.01 -0.43
CA ARG A 13 4.69 25.26 0.41
C ARG A 13 5.80 24.23 0.14
N ASP A 14 6.03 23.96 -1.14
CA ASP A 14 7.09 23.06 -1.64
C ASP A 14 6.97 21.60 -1.19
N VAL A 15 5.81 21.20 -0.66
CA VAL A 15 5.49 19.82 -0.30
C VAL A 15 4.22 19.35 -0.99
N ASP A 16 4.13 18.05 -1.26
CA ASP A 16 2.91 17.45 -1.75
C ASP A 16 1.84 17.42 -0.63
N THR A 17 0.71 18.10 -0.86
CA THR A 17 -0.43 18.01 0.06
C THR A 17 -1.34 16.86 -0.30
N SER A 18 -1.43 16.52 -1.58
CA SER A 18 -2.12 15.35 -2.09
C SER A 18 -1.54 14.89 -3.42
N GLY A 19 -1.82 13.68 -3.85
CA GLY A 19 -1.43 13.25 -5.18
C GLY A 19 -2.03 11.91 -5.59
N ILE A 20 -1.81 11.60 -6.87
CA ILE A 20 -2.24 10.36 -7.52
C ILE A 20 -0.98 9.67 -8.05
N LEU A 21 -0.71 8.47 -7.56
CA LEU A 21 0.36 7.60 -8.04
C LEU A 21 -0.24 6.52 -8.94
N LEU A 22 0.20 6.47 -10.19
CA LEU A 22 -0.15 5.46 -11.17
C LEU A 22 1.04 4.52 -11.39
N LEU A 23 0.80 3.22 -11.26
CA LEU A 23 1.79 2.17 -11.49
C LEU A 23 1.27 1.23 -12.58
N ASP A 24 2.07 1.00 -13.61
CA ASP A 24 1.77 0.01 -14.66
C ASP A 24 2.62 -1.23 -14.47
N TYR A 25 2.01 -2.39 -14.19
CA TYR A 25 2.71 -3.67 -14.13
C TYR A 25 2.70 -4.41 -15.48
N GLY A 26 1.90 -3.92 -16.43
CA GLY A 26 1.77 -4.41 -17.80
C GLY A 26 0.53 -5.27 -18.01
N ASP A 27 0.26 -6.20 -17.09
CA ASP A 27 -0.94 -7.04 -17.04
C ASP A 27 -2.06 -6.43 -16.17
N PHE A 28 -1.69 -5.61 -15.19
CA PHE A 28 -2.63 -4.80 -14.40
C PHE A 28 -2.03 -3.42 -14.08
N LYS A 29 -2.87 -2.55 -13.52
CA LYS A 29 -2.50 -1.20 -13.10
C LYS A 29 -2.91 -0.97 -11.65
N VAL A 30 -2.19 -0.09 -10.97
CA VAL A 30 -2.50 0.33 -9.60
C VAL A 30 -2.62 1.84 -9.57
N LEU A 31 -3.68 2.32 -8.93
CA LEU A 31 -3.89 3.73 -8.60
C LEU A 31 -3.81 3.88 -7.09
N SER A 32 -3.00 4.82 -6.59
CA SER A 32 -2.97 5.19 -5.18
C SER A 32 -3.22 6.68 -5.04
N ILE A 33 -4.19 7.04 -4.22
CA ILE A 33 -4.58 8.43 -3.97
C ILE A 33 -4.34 8.72 -2.49
N ALA A 34 -3.61 9.78 -2.21
CA ALA A 34 -3.33 10.22 -0.84
C ALA A 34 -3.49 11.73 -0.71
N ALA A 35 -4.00 12.18 0.43
CA ALA A 35 -4.14 13.59 0.76
C ALA A 35 -3.90 13.80 2.26
N LYS A 36 -3.09 14.80 2.61
CA LYS A 36 -2.79 15.25 3.97
C LYS A 36 -3.74 16.37 4.41
N ASP A 37 -4.37 17.04 3.45
CA ASP A 37 -5.28 18.17 3.58
C ASP A 37 -6.77 17.79 3.44
N SER A 38 -7.08 16.50 3.32
CA SER A 38 -8.43 15.96 3.20
C SER A 38 -8.67 14.78 4.14
N GLY A 39 -9.85 14.74 4.76
CA GLY A 39 -10.30 13.66 5.65
C GLY A 39 -11.30 12.70 5.01
N ALA A 40 -11.27 12.55 3.68
CA ALA A 40 -12.21 11.69 2.96
C ALA A 40 -12.10 10.23 3.43
N PRO A 41 -13.21 9.46 3.41
CA PRO A 41 -13.15 8.01 3.62
C PRO A 41 -12.17 7.37 2.64
N VAL A 42 -11.32 6.48 3.15
CA VAL A 42 -10.39 5.72 2.33
C VAL A 42 -10.96 4.33 2.06
N THR A 43 -10.76 3.87 0.83
CA THR A 43 -11.05 2.50 0.43
C THR A 43 -9.88 2.00 -0.41
N SER A 44 -9.63 0.70 -0.37
CA SER A 44 -8.66 0.06 -1.24
C SER A 44 -9.32 -1.16 -1.86
N THR A 45 -9.25 -1.26 -3.18
CA THR A 45 -9.83 -2.36 -3.92
C THR A 45 -8.75 -3.13 -4.68
N ILE A 46 -8.93 -4.44 -4.77
CA ILE A 46 -8.21 -5.29 -5.72
C ILE A 46 -9.28 -5.92 -6.60
N GLU A 47 -9.33 -5.51 -7.85
CA GLU A 47 -10.37 -5.89 -8.81
C GLU A 47 -9.80 -6.95 -9.75
N GLY A 48 -10.38 -8.16 -9.70
CA GLY A 48 -10.14 -9.23 -10.66
C GLY A 48 -11.34 -9.40 -11.60
N GLU A 49 -11.18 -10.25 -12.62
CA GLU A 49 -12.23 -10.49 -13.62
C GLU A 49 -13.52 -11.06 -13.01
N ASN A 50 -13.41 -11.89 -11.97
CA ASN A 50 -14.55 -12.54 -11.34
C ASN A 50 -14.93 -11.89 -10.01
N GLU A 51 -13.94 -11.51 -9.20
CA GLU A 51 -14.18 -11.09 -7.83
C GLU A 51 -13.36 -9.84 -7.50
N THR A 52 -13.90 -9.04 -6.58
CA THR A 52 -13.24 -7.85 -6.05
C THR A 52 -13.07 -7.98 -4.55
N ILE A 53 -11.85 -7.71 -4.09
CA ILE A 53 -11.55 -7.53 -2.66
C ILE A 53 -11.70 -6.06 -2.32
N VAL A 54 -12.51 -5.74 -1.31
CA VAL A 54 -12.70 -4.38 -0.79
C VAL A 54 -12.20 -4.33 0.64
N VAL A 55 -11.16 -3.55 0.92
CA VAL A 55 -10.62 -3.36 2.27
C VAL A 55 -11.53 -2.41 3.05
N ASN A 56 -11.94 -2.83 4.24
CA ASN A 56 -12.77 -2.04 5.13
C ASN A 56 -11.87 -1.12 5.99
N GLY A 57 -11.83 0.16 5.63
CA GLY A 57 -11.02 1.17 6.32
C GLY A 57 -9.62 1.33 5.71
N PRO A 58 -8.70 1.98 6.44
CA PRO A 58 -7.39 2.32 5.88
C PRO A 58 -6.48 1.09 5.79
N ALA A 59 -5.72 1.00 4.70
CA ALA A 59 -4.79 -0.11 4.43
C ALA A 59 -3.70 -0.28 5.51
N ASN A 60 -3.36 0.78 6.25
CA ASN A 60 -2.40 0.73 7.37
C ASN A 60 -2.98 0.14 8.66
N VAL A 61 -4.28 -0.13 8.71
CA VAL A 61 -4.95 -0.86 9.79
C VAL A 61 -5.38 -2.23 9.29
N MET A 62 -5.96 -2.30 8.09
CA MET A 62 -6.43 -3.53 7.45
C MET A 62 -7.29 -4.38 8.39
N ASP A 63 -8.33 -3.77 8.96
CA ASP A 63 -9.14 -4.38 10.02
C ASP A 63 -9.94 -5.60 9.51
N SER A 64 -10.49 -5.49 8.31
CA SER A 64 -11.18 -6.56 7.60
C SER A 64 -11.26 -6.25 6.10
N PHE A 65 -11.73 -7.22 5.32
CA PHE A 65 -12.06 -7.00 3.92
C PHE A 65 -13.24 -7.85 3.51
N ASP A 66 -13.90 -7.42 2.44
CA ASP A 66 -15.05 -8.09 1.85
C ASP A 66 -14.67 -8.63 0.46
N ILE A 67 -15.29 -9.74 0.06
CA ILE A 67 -15.21 -10.28 -1.30
C ILE A 67 -16.55 -10.05 -1.98
N TYR A 68 -16.51 -9.49 -3.18
CA TYR A 68 -17.67 -9.23 -4.02
C TYR A 68 -17.58 -9.97 -5.35
N HIS A 69 -18.73 -10.40 -5.87
CA HIS A 69 -18.91 -10.74 -7.28
C HIS A 69 -19.93 -9.76 -7.86
N ASN A 70 -19.52 -8.94 -8.83
CA ASN A 70 -20.26 -7.75 -9.24
C ASN A 70 -20.62 -6.86 -8.03
N SER A 71 -21.90 -6.55 -7.82
CA SER A 71 -22.39 -5.76 -6.67
C SER A 71 -22.84 -6.61 -5.48
N GLU A 72 -22.72 -7.93 -5.55
CA GLU A 72 -23.12 -8.83 -4.48
C GLU A 72 -21.95 -9.13 -3.55
N LYS A 73 -22.13 -8.86 -2.24
CA LYS A 73 -21.16 -9.23 -1.21
C LYS A 73 -21.25 -10.74 -0.95
N LEU A 74 -20.21 -11.47 -1.35
CA LEU A 74 -20.12 -12.91 -1.15
C LEU A 74 -19.66 -13.26 0.26
N GLN A 75 -18.65 -12.54 0.76
CA GLN A 75 -18.01 -12.88 2.03
C GLN A 75 -17.50 -11.63 2.76
N HIS A 76 -17.55 -11.71 4.09
CA HIS A 76 -16.80 -10.83 4.98
C HIS A 76 -15.67 -11.63 5.64
N ILE A 77 -14.44 -11.10 5.61
CA ILE A 77 -13.27 -11.74 6.21
C ILE A 77 -12.66 -10.79 7.25
N ASP A 78 -12.72 -11.23 8.50
CA ASP A 78 -12.00 -10.66 9.63
C ASP A 78 -11.20 -11.78 10.30
N LYS A 79 -9.87 -11.66 10.28
CA LYS A 79 -8.95 -12.64 10.86
C LYS A 79 -8.00 -12.00 11.88
N LYS A 80 -8.28 -10.78 12.35
CA LYS A 80 -7.42 -10.13 13.34
C LYS A 80 -7.51 -10.90 14.65
N VAL A 81 -6.36 -11.23 15.21
CA VAL A 81 -6.27 -11.94 16.50
C VAL A 81 -6.06 -10.95 17.65
N TYR A 82 -5.38 -9.83 17.38
CA TYR A 82 -4.98 -8.85 18.38
C TYR A 82 -5.54 -7.47 18.05
N PRO A 83 -5.89 -6.66 19.06
CA PRO A 83 -6.53 -5.36 18.85
C PRO A 83 -5.57 -4.29 18.33
N HIS A 84 -4.26 -4.40 18.60
CA HIS A 84 -3.29 -3.39 18.20
C HIS A 84 -2.75 -3.69 16.79
N ARG A 85 -2.93 -2.75 15.85
CA ARG A 85 -2.55 -2.92 14.42
C ARG A 85 -1.09 -3.32 14.17
N ILE A 86 -0.17 -2.95 15.06
CA ILE A 86 1.28 -3.23 14.93
C ILE A 86 1.69 -4.52 15.67
N PHE A 87 0.76 -5.22 16.33
CA PHE A 87 1.12 -6.38 17.16
C PHE A 87 1.86 -7.46 16.36
N GLU A 88 1.35 -7.81 15.18
CA GLU A 88 1.96 -8.85 14.35
C GLU A 88 3.35 -8.45 13.83
N GLU A 89 3.59 -7.16 13.56
CA GLU A 89 4.92 -6.66 13.18
C GLU A 89 5.94 -6.84 14.31
N PHE A 90 5.59 -6.41 15.53
CA PHE A 90 6.49 -6.58 16.69
C PHE A 90 6.76 -8.04 17.02
N LYS A 91 5.73 -8.89 16.93
CA LYS A 91 5.86 -10.34 17.12
C LYS A 91 6.81 -10.95 16.08
N GLU A 92 6.67 -10.56 14.82
CA GLU A 92 7.55 -11.05 13.75
C GLU A 92 8.98 -10.53 13.92
N PHE A 93 9.18 -9.26 14.30
CA PHE A 93 10.51 -8.75 14.63
C PHE A 93 11.17 -9.51 15.78
N ASN A 94 10.44 -9.75 16.87
CA ASN A 94 10.95 -10.53 17.99
C ASN A 94 11.35 -11.94 17.55
N ARG A 95 10.48 -12.63 16.79
CA ARG A 95 10.78 -13.96 16.23
C ARG A 95 12.03 -13.94 15.34
N MET A 96 12.18 -12.94 14.48
CA MET A 96 13.32 -12.81 13.57
C MET A 96 14.63 -12.61 14.35
N ILE A 97 14.61 -11.80 15.41
CA ILE A 97 15.77 -11.55 16.28
C ILE A 97 16.13 -12.82 17.06
N GLU A 98 15.16 -13.43 17.76
CA GLU A 98 15.37 -14.64 18.56
C GLU A 98 15.91 -15.81 17.73
N LYS A 99 15.41 -15.98 16.52
CA LYS A 99 15.81 -17.07 15.61
C LYS A 99 16.98 -16.71 14.70
N HIS A 100 17.50 -15.49 14.78
CA HIS A 100 18.51 -14.97 13.87
C HIS A 100 18.16 -15.21 12.38
N ASP A 101 16.91 -14.91 12.00
CA ASP A 101 16.34 -15.21 10.68
C ASP A 101 16.84 -14.23 9.60
N MET A 102 18.11 -14.40 9.21
CA MET A 102 18.78 -13.53 8.24
C MET A 102 18.20 -13.64 6.82
N SER A 103 17.58 -14.77 6.48
CA SER A 103 16.90 -14.97 5.20
C SER A 103 15.68 -14.05 5.09
N LYS A 104 14.82 -14.05 6.10
CA LYS A 104 13.67 -13.14 6.16
C LYS A 104 14.12 -11.68 6.21
N CYS A 105 15.16 -11.36 6.98
CA CYS A 105 15.74 -10.01 7.03
C CYS A 105 16.13 -9.51 5.63
N LYS A 106 16.93 -10.29 4.89
CA LYS A 106 17.32 -9.94 3.51
C LYS A 106 16.11 -9.76 2.60
N LYS A 107 15.09 -10.61 2.72
CA LYS A 107 13.85 -10.48 1.92
C LYS A 107 13.11 -9.18 2.20
N MET A 108 12.96 -8.79 3.48
CA MET A 108 12.27 -7.55 3.85
C MET A 108 13.07 -6.30 3.44
N LEU A 109 14.40 -6.35 3.53
CA LEU A 109 15.28 -5.28 3.05
C LEU A 109 15.15 -5.09 1.54
N ASN A 110 15.19 -6.18 0.76
CA ASN A 110 14.99 -6.10 -0.69
C ASN A 110 13.62 -5.52 -1.04
N HIS A 111 12.57 -5.92 -0.32
CA HIS A 111 11.24 -5.34 -0.54
C HIS A 111 11.20 -3.84 -0.23
N SER A 112 11.86 -3.40 0.84
CA SER A 112 11.95 -1.98 1.20
C SER A 112 12.71 -1.18 0.14
N ASP A 113 13.80 -1.72 -0.39
CA ASP A 113 14.56 -1.12 -1.48
C ASP A 113 13.71 -0.96 -2.76
N GLU A 114 12.94 -1.99 -3.13
CA GLU A 114 11.99 -1.92 -4.25
C GLU A 114 10.94 -0.80 -4.07
N VAL A 115 10.38 -0.65 -2.87
CA VAL A 115 9.45 0.45 -2.56
C VAL A 115 10.12 1.81 -2.73
N MET A 116 11.34 1.97 -2.21
CA MET A 116 12.09 3.23 -2.35
C MET A 116 12.41 3.56 -3.81
N GLN A 117 12.72 2.56 -4.63
CA GLN A 117 12.92 2.75 -6.07
C GLN A 117 11.63 3.22 -6.78
N VAL A 118 10.45 2.73 -6.35
CA VAL A 118 9.17 3.24 -6.89
C VAL A 118 8.96 4.70 -6.48
N LEU A 119 9.21 5.05 -5.21
CA LEU A 119 9.09 6.43 -4.73
C LEU A 119 10.04 7.39 -5.46
N GLN A 120 11.28 6.96 -5.70
CA GLN A 120 12.26 7.75 -6.45
C GLN A 120 11.75 8.05 -7.86
N LYS A 121 11.24 7.03 -8.57
CA LYS A 121 10.64 7.21 -9.91
C LYS A 121 9.41 8.11 -9.88
N ALA A 122 8.61 8.04 -8.82
CA ALA A 122 7.44 8.90 -8.63
C ALA A 122 7.87 10.38 -8.50
N VAL A 123 8.85 10.66 -7.64
CA VAL A 123 9.43 12.00 -7.46
C VAL A 123 9.99 12.54 -8.78
N GLU A 124 10.77 11.72 -9.50
CA GLU A 124 11.33 12.08 -10.81
C GLU A 124 10.23 12.39 -11.83
N SER A 125 9.19 11.56 -11.91
CA SER A 125 8.08 11.75 -12.85
C SER A 125 7.29 13.04 -12.61
N ALA A 126 7.19 13.47 -11.35
CA ALA A 126 6.52 14.71 -10.94
C ALA A 126 7.44 15.94 -11.01
N GLY A 127 8.72 15.77 -11.35
CA GLY A 127 9.71 16.85 -11.33
C GLY A 127 10.00 17.40 -9.94
N LEU A 128 9.72 16.62 -8.89
CA LEU A 128 9.95 17.00 -7.49
C LEU A 128 11.42 16.81 -7.11
N LYS A 129 11.87 17.56 -6.11
CA LYS A 129 13.21 17.43 -5.53
C LYS A 129 13.07 17.02 -4.08
N LEU A 130 13.75 15.94 -3.71
CA LEU A 130 13.98 15.59 -2.31
C LEU A 130 15.25 16.34 -1.88
N GLU A 131 15.12 17.27 -0.95
CA GLU A 131 16.26 17.94 -0.30
C GLU A 131 16.78 17.14 0.90
#